data_AF-J9GTE1-F1
#
_entry.id   AF-J9GTE1-F1
#
_cell.length_a   1.000
_cell.length_b   1.000
_cell.length_c   1.000
_cell.angle_alpha   90.00
_cell.angle_beta   90.00
_cell.angle_gamma   90.00
#
_symmetry.space_group_name_H-M   'P 1'
#
loop_
_entity.id
_entity.type
_entity.pdbx_description
1 polymer ?
#
loop_
_entity_poly.entity_id
_entity_poly.type
_entity_poly.pdbx_seq_one_letter_code
_entity_poly.pdbx_strand_id
1 'polypeptide(L)'
;MILEIITLIAKALLNRQKIRPQQWVEYDCLTRQLLGLPSEDLKELDADELMDRYADDQNRMGKLELAAMTQLKIADELAEDQLVLKSRLRHEGIRLLEYVQSHGDTFSLQRASLIALLKEA
;
A
#
# COMPACT_ATOMS: atom_id res chain seq x y z
N MET A 1 -6.89 -14.01 0.03
CA MET A 1 -7.19 -12.84 0.88
C MET A 1 -6.21 -11.69 0.68
N ILE A 2 -4.99 -11.69 1.24
CA ILE A 2 -4.03 -10.56 1.08
C ILE A 2 -3.75 -10.24 -0.41
N LEU A 3 -3.43 -11.27 -1.21
CA LEU A 3 -3.13 -11.09 -2.64
C LEU A 3 -4.32 -10.53 -3.45
N GLU A 4 -5.56 -10.83 -3.08
CA GLU A 4 -6.75 -10.35 -3.78
C GLU A 4 -6.95 -8.85 -3.54
N ILE A 5 -6.75 -8.40 -2.30
CA ILE A 5 -6.83 -6.98 -1.91
C ILE A 5 -5.71 -6.19 -2.62
N ILE A 6 -4.47 -6.70 -2.57
CA ILE A 6 -3.34 -6.11 -3.28
C ILE A 6 -3.65 -5.98 -4.78
N THR A 7 -4.13 -7.06 -5.41
CA THR A 7 -4.44 -7.06 -6.83
C THR A 7 -5.49 -6.01 -7.19
N LEU A 8 -6.51 -5.84 -6.35
CA LEU A 8 -7.58 -4.88 -6.57
C LEU A 8 -7.11 -3.44 -6.44
N ILE A 9 -6.36 -3.11 -5.37
CA ILE A 9 -5.82 -1.76 -5.18
C ILE A 9 -4.84 -1.42 -6.29
N ALA A 10 -3.94 -2.34 -6.64
CA ALA A 10 -2.99 -2.13 -7.72
C ALA A 10 -3.70 -1.94 -9.07
N LYS A 11 -4.79 -2.65 -9.36
CA LYS A 11 -5.60 -2.39 -10.57
C LYS A 11 -6.25 -1.02 -10.55
N ALA A 12 -6.77 -0.57 -9.41
CA ALA A 12 -7.35 0.76 -9.28
C ALA A 12 -6.30 1.85 -9.52
N LEU A 13 -5.13 1.73 -8.90
CA LEU A 13 -4.01 2.66 -9.06
C LEU A 13 -3.47 2.68 -10.49
N LEU A 14 -3.20 1.52 -11.09
CA LEU A 14 -2.70 1.42 -12.47
C LEU A 14 -3.65 2.03 -13.49
N ASN A 15 -4.96 1.89 -13.29
CA ASN A 15 -5.98 2.42 -14.18
C ASN A 15 -6.44 3.83 -13.81
N ARG A 16 -5.89 4.45 -12.76
CA ARG A 16 -6.34 5.74 -12.19
C ARG A 16 -7.86 5.76 -11.91
N GLN A 17 -8.40 4.64 -11.45
CA GLN A 17 -9.82 4.48 -11.14
C GLN A 17 -10.05 4.62 -9.64
N LYS A 18 -11.09 5.38 -9.26
CA LYS A 18 -11.52 5.44 -7.87
C LYS A 18 -12.13 4.10 -7.45
N ILE A 19 -11.69 3.57 -6.31
CA ILE A 19 -12.33 2.42 -5.68
C ILE A 19 -13.71 2.84 -5.18
N ARG A 20 -14.73 2.02 -5.43
CA ARG A 20 -16.10 2.34 -4.97
C ARG A 20 -16.15 2.38 -3.44
N PRO A 21 -16.83 3.36 -2.80
CA PRO A 21 -16.83 3.52 -1.34
C PRO A 21 -17.25 2.27 -0.56
N GLN A 22 -18.26 1.53 -1.04
CA GLN A 22 -18.71 0.29 -0.39
C GLN A 22 -17.64 -0.80 -0.39
N GLN A 23 -16.89 -0.92 -1.50
CA GLN A 23 -15.80 -1.88 -1.59
C GLN A 23 -14.66 -1.45 -0.67
N TRP A 24 -14.38 -0.15 -0.57
CA TRP A 24 -13.36 0.37 0.34
C TRP A 24 -13.64 0.07 1.81
N VAL A 25 -14.89 0.18 2.28
CA VAL A 25 -15.22 -0.13 3.68
C VAL A 25 -14.92 -1.60 4.03
N GLU A 26 -15.25 -2.52 3.12
CA GLU A 26 -14.94 -3.95 3.29
C GLU A 26 -13.42 -4.18 3.26
N TYR A 27 -12.70 -3.53 2.35
CA TYR A 27 -11.24 -3.61 2.29
C TYR A 27 -10.57 -3.02 3.51
N ASP A 28 -11.05 -1.89 4.03
CA ASP A 28 -10.52 -1.26 5.22
C ASP A 28 -10.68 -2.18 6.44
N CYS A 29 -11.87 -2.80 6.61
CA CYS A 29 -12.09 -3.80 7.65
C CYS A 29 -11.10 -4.98 7.56
N LEU A 30 -10.94 -5.55 6.36
CA LEU A 30 -10.01 -6.66 6.12
C LEU A 30 -8.55 -6.24 6.29
N THR A 31 -8.18 -5.05 5.84
CA THR A 31 -6.83 -4.49 5.95
C THR A 31 -6.46 -4.35 7.42
N ARG A 32 -7.36 -3.82 8.24
CA ARG A 32 -7.17 -3.72 9.69
C ARG A 32 -6.96 -5.08 10.34
N GLN A 33 -7.76 -6.07 9.97
CA GLN A 33 -7.63 -7.43 10.48
C GLN A 33 -6.28 -8.06 10.09
N LEU A 34 -5.83 -7.85 8.85
CA LEU A 34 -4.61 -8.45 8.31
C LEU A 34 -3.35 -7.76 8.82
N LEU A 35 -3.36 -6.43 8.92
CA LEU A 35 -2.24 -5.64 9.43
C LEU A 35 -2.18 -5.63 10.96
N GLY A 36 -3.30 -5.87 11.63
CA GLY A 36 -3.39 -5.79 13.09
C GLY A 36 -3.35 -4.35 13.63
N LEU A 37 -3.65 -3.35 12.78
CA LEU A 37 -3.72 -1.94 13.13
C LEU A 37 -4.73 -1.17 12.26
N PRO A 38 -5.32 -0.07 12.74
CA PRO A 38 -6.19 0.80 11.95
C PRO A 38 -5.52 1.32 10.67
N SER A 39 -6.16 1.21 9.51
CA SER A 39 -5.59 1.71 8.24
C SER A 39 -5.29 3.22 8.26
N GLU A 40 -5.98 3.98 9.11
CA GLU A 40 -5.72 5.40 9.33
C GLU A 40 -4.35 5.66 9.96
N ASP A 41 -3.87 4.75 10.81
CA ASP A 41 -2.58 4.88 11.49
C ASP A 41 -1.41 4.75 10.49
N LEU A 42 -1.64 4.13 9.33
CA LEU A 42 -0.66 4.08 8.23
C LEU A 42 -0.34 5.47 7.67
N LYS A 43 -1.16 6.47 7.95
CA LYS A 43 -0.86 7.86 7.59
C LYS A 43 0.38 8.36 8.31
N GLU A 44 0.64 7.88 9.52
CA GLU A 44 1.72 8.36 10.37
C GLU A 44 2.98 7.51 10.30
N LEU A 45 2.83 6.22 9.97
CA LEU A 45 3.93 5.27 9.95
C LEU A 45 4.79 5.38 8.69
N ASP A 46 6.11 5.32 8.86
CA ASP A 46 7.05 5.23 7.75
C ASP A 46 7.36 3.77 7.34
N ALA A 47 8.10 3.62 6.23
CA ALA A 47 8.44 2.30 5.70
C ALA A 47 9.29 1.49 6.69
N ASP A 48 10.20 2.12 7.42
CA ASP A 48 11.13 1.44 8.32
C ASP A 48 10.38 0.92 9.56
N GLU A 49 9.49 1.72 10.14
CA GLU A 49 8.59 1.32 11.23
C GLU A 49 7.66 0.16 10.83
N LEU A 50 7.20 0.12 9.58
CA LEU A 50 6.38 -0.98 9.07
C LEU A 50 7.21 -2.24 8.84
N MET A 51 8.45 -2.10 8.34
CA MET A 51 9.39 -3.22 8.18
C MET A 51 9.77 -3.85 9.52
N ASP A 52 10.03 -3.03 10.53
CA ASP A 52 10.35 -3.48 11.89
C ASP A 52 9.15 -4.16 12.55
N ARG A 53 7.96 -3.58 12.42
CA ARG A 53 6.72 -4.13 13.00
C ARG A 53 6.40 -5.55 12.52
N TYR A 54 6.67 -5.85 11.26
CA TYR A 54 6.38 -7.16 10.67
C TYR A 54 7.62 -8.04 10.50
N ALA A 55 8.75 -7.71 11.13
CA ALA A 55 10.02 -8.41 10.95
C ALA A 55 9.90 -9.93 11.22
N ASP A 56 9.18 -10.32 12.27
CA ASP A 56 8.99 -11.70 12.71
C ASP A 56 7.68 -12.34 12.19
N ASP A 57 6.92 -11.64 11.34
CA ASP A 57 5.65 -12.13 10.82
C ASP A 57 5.87 -13.12 9.66
N GLN A 58 5.24 -14.29 9.71
CA GLN A 58 5.33 -15.30 8.65
C GLN A 58 4.85 -14.79 7.28
N ASN A 59 4.00 -13.76 7.27
CA ASN A 59 3.49 -13.12 6.07
C ASN A 59 4.00 -11.67 5.94
N ARG A 60 5.20 -11.39 6.44
CA ARG A 60 5.87 -10.08 6.38
C ARG A 60 5.71 -9.41 5.02
N MET A 61 6.09 -10.08 3.94
CA MET A 61 6.08 -9.50 2.59
C MET A 61 4.66 -9.13 2.13
N GLY A 62 3.67 -9.99 2.38
CA GLY A 62 2.29 -9.70 2.06
C GLY A 62 1.70 -8.55 2.87
N LYS A 63 2.07 -8.45 4.16
CA LYS A 63 1.65 -7.33 5.02
C LYS A 63 2.30 -6.01 4.63
N LEU A 64 3.59 -6.01 4.30
CA LEU A 64 4.29 -4.82 3.81
C LEU A 64 3.71 -4.34 2.48
N GLU A 65 3.41 -5.26 1.56
CA GLU A 65 2.78 -4.90 0.29
C GLU A 65 1.37 -4.35 0.50
N LEU A 66 0.57 -4.95 1.39
CA LEU A 66 -0.76 -4.45 1.72
C LEU A 66 -0.71 -3.07 2.40
N ALA A 67 0.24 -2.83 3.31
CA ALA A 67 0.44 -1.54 3.94
C ALA A 67 0.81 -0.47 2.91
N ALA A 68 1.75 -0.79 2.01
CA ALA A 68 2.17 0.09 0.92
C ALA A 68 1.01 0.46 -0.01
N MET A 69 0.24 -0.54 -0.45
CA MET A 69 -0.93 -0.33 -1.31
C MET A 69 -1.98 0.55 -0.63
N THR A 70 -2.18 0.37 0.68
CA THR A 70 -3.09 1.18 1.47
C THR A 70 -2.61 2.62 1.59
N GLN A 71 -1.33 2.87 1.87
CA GLN A 71 -0.75 4.22 1.90
C GLN A 71 -0.89 4.93 0.55
N LEU A 72 -0.61 4.23 -0.55
CA LEU A 72 -0.75 4.77 -1.91
C LEU A 72 -2.20 5.11 -2.24
N LYS A 73 -3.14 4.26 -1.85
CA LYS A 73 -4.56 4.55 -2.00
C LYS A 73 -4.96 5.78 -1.19
N ILE A 74 -4.58 5.86 0.08
CA ILE A 74 -4.89 7.02 0.93
C ILE A 74 -4.36 8.29 0.25
N ALA A 75 -3.11 8.27 -0.24
CA ALA A 75 -2.52 9.38 -0.96
C ALA A 75 -3.32 9.80 -2.21
N ASP A 76 -3.84 8.85 -2.98
CA ASP A 76 -4.66 9.13 -4.17
C ASP A 76 -5.98 9.83 -3.83
N GLU A 77 -6.53 9.59 -2.64
CA GLU A 77 -7.79 10.19 -2.19
C GLU A 77 -7.65 11.49 -1.38
N LEU A 78 -6.43 11.82 -0.92
CA LEU A 78 -6.19 13.06 -0.20
C LEU A 78 -6.51 14.28 -1.07
N ALA A 79 -7.08 15.31 -0.43
CA ALA A 79 -7.38 16.57 -1.07
C ALA A 79 -6.11 17.32 -1.52
N GLU A 80 -6.25 18.20 -2.50
CA GLU A 80 -5.14 18.94 -3.12
C GLU A 80 -4.46 19.94 -2.16
N ASP A 81 -5.06 20.26 -1.03
CA ASP A 81 -4.45 21.10 0.02
C ASP A 81 -3.56 20.29 0.99
N GLN A 82 -3.58 18.95 0.90
CA GLN A 82 -2.78 18.03 1.74
C GLN A 82 -1.54 17.49 1.01
N LEU A 83 -0.92 18.30 0.14
CA LEU A 83 0.19 17.88 -0.74
C LEU A 83 1.37 17.25 0.00
N VAL A 84 1.73 17.77 1.18
CA VAL A 84 2.86 17.26 1.97
C VAL A 84 2.59 15.82 2.42
N LEU A 85 1.41 15.57 3.00
CA LEU A 85 1.02 14.23 3.44
C LEU A 85 0.87 13.27 2.26
N LYS A 86 0.27 13.74 1.16
CA LYS A 86 0.13 12.98 -0.10
C LYS A 86 1.49 12.55 -0.65
N SER A 87 2.45 13.48 -0.71
CA SER A 87 3.81 13.20 -1.17
C SER A 87 4.53 12.22 -0.25
N ARG A 88 4.43 12.40 1.07
CA ARG A 88 5.02 11.46 2.06
C ARG A 88 4.47 10.05 1.89
N LEU A 89 3.15 9.89 1.90
CA LEU A 89 2.52 8.56 1.80
C LEU A 89 2.86 7.87 0.49
N ARG A 90 2.94 8.64 -0.60
CA ARG A 90 3.39 8.11 -1.88
C ARG A 90 4.83 7.65 -1.82
N HIS A 91 5.71 8.43 -1.21
CA HIS A 91 7.12 8.08 -1.05
C HIS A 91 7.30 6.80 -0.21
N GLU A 92 6.71 6.74 0.98
CA GLU A 92 6.80 5.58 1.87
C GLU A 92 6.18 4.32 1.24
N GLY A 93 5.02 4.47 0.60
CA GLY A 93 4.38 3.36 -0.12
C GLY A 93 5.25 2.82 -1.25
N ILE A 94 5.90 3.68 -2.05
CA ILE A 94 6.84 3.24 -3.09
C ILE A 94 8.04 2.52 -2.47
N ARG A 95 8.65 3.09 -1.42
CA ARG A 95 9.80 2.47 -0.71
C ARG A 95 9.47 1.04 -0.27
N LEU A 96 8.29 0.83 0.32
CA LEU A 96 7.83 -0.50 0.72
C LEU A 96 7.61 -1.44 -0.47
N LEU A 97 7.01 -0.96 -1.56
CA LEU A 97 6.85 -1.79 -2.76
C LEU A 97 8.19 -2.20 -3.36
N GLU A 98 9.18 -1.31 -3.38
CA GLU A 98 10.54 -1.62 -3.82
C GLU A 98 11.21 -2.64 -2.90
N TYR A 99 11.05 -2.49 -1.59
CA TYR A 99 11.53 -3.45 -0.61
C TYR A 99 10.93 -4.85 -0.87
N VAL A 100 9.61 -4.97 -0.97
CA VAL A 100 8.93 -6.24 -1.23
C VAL A 100 9.34 -6.82 -2.59
N GLN A 101 9.54 -5.96 -3.60
CA GLN A 101 9.97 -6.39 -4.93
C GLN A 101 11.39 -6.95 -4.97
N SER A 102 12.27 -6.48 -4.09
CA SER A 102 13.69 -6.86 -4.03
C SER A 102 13.99 -7.97 -3.01
N HIS A 103 13.20 -8.05 -1.93
CA HIS A 103 13.45 -8.98 -0.81
C HIS A 103 12.38 -10.08 -0.69
N GLY A 104 11.30 -10.01 -1.46
CA GLY A 104 10.27 -11.04 -1.48
C GLY A 104 10.66 -12.26 -2.31
N ASP A 105 10.12 -13.43 -1.95
CA ASP A 105 10.39 -14.70 -2.66
C ASP A 105 9.71 -14.80 -4.04
N THR A 106 8.86 -13.82 -4.38
CA THR A 106 8.08 -13.82 -5.63
C THR A 106 8.15 -12.48 -6.35
N PHE A 107 8.54 -12.53 -7.62
CA PHE A 107 8.51 -11.38 -8.51
C PHE A 107 7.07 -11.08 -8.94
N SER A 108 6.65 -9.82 -8.85
CA SER A 108 5.33 -9.36 -9.32
C SER A 108 5.49 -8.33 -10.44
N LEU A 109 5.07 -8.69 -11.66
CA LEU A 109 5.03 -7.76 -12.79
C LEU A 109 4.08 -6.59 -12.50
N GLN A 110 2.96 -6.85 -11.82
CA GLN A 110 2.01 -5.81 -11.43
C GLN A 110 2.65 -4.78 -10.51
N ARG A 111 3.42 -5.23 -9.50
CA ARG A 111 4.15 -4.36 -8.57
C ARG A 111 5.23 -3.57 -9.28
N ALA A 112 6.02 -4.21 -10.15
CA ALA A 112 7.05 -3.53 -10.94
C ALA A 112 6.45 -2.42 -11.83
N SER A 113 5.36 -2.70 -12.53
CA SER A 113 4.65 -1.71 -13.35
C SER A 113 4.09 -0.56 -12.51
N LEU A 114 3.57 -0.85 -11.32
CA LEU A 114 3.04 0.18 -10.42
C LEU A 114 4.17 1.08 -9.88
N ILE A 115 5.31 0.51 -9.48
CA ILE A 115 6.48 1.28 -9.05
C ILE A 115 6.94 2.23 -10.16
N ALA A 116 7.07 1.73 -11.40
CA ALA A 116 7.48 2.56 -12.54
C ALA A 116 6.52 3.73 -12.77
N LEU A 117 5.21 3.45 -12.86
CA LEU A 117 4.17 4.47 -13.02
C LEU A 117 4.23 5.55 -11.92
N LEU A 118 4.44 5.12 -10.67
CA LEU A 118 4.45 6.00 -9.52
C LEU A 118 5.75 6.79 -9.35
N LYS A 119 6.84 6.42 -10.03
CA LYS A 119 8.08 7.20 -10.05
C LYS A 119 8.12 8.23 -11.18
N GLU A 120 7.36 8.00 -12.24
CA GLU A 120 7.29 8.88 -13.41
C GLU A 120 6.26 10.01 -13.28
N ALA A 121 5.27 9.87 -12.37
CA ALA A 121 4.18 10.84 -12.17
C ALA A 121 4.42 11.82 -11.03
#